data_AF-A0A6P0J3F3-F1
#
_entry.id   AF-A0A6P0J3F3-F1
#
_cell.length_a   1.000
_cell.length_b   1.000
_cell.length_c   1.000
_cell.angle_alpha   90.00
_cell.angle_beta   90.00
_cell.angle_gamma   90.00
#
_symmetry.space_group_name_H-M   'P 1'
#
loop_
_entity.id
_entity.type
_entity.pdbx_description
1 polymer ?
#
loop_
_entity_poly.entity_id
_entity_poly.type
_entity_poly.pdbx_seq_one_letter_code
_entity_poly.pdbx_strand_id
1 'polypeptide(L)'
;RHVYVDQSKLTPEFIAQKHEITSKDGGRYAPAAFVTGAIDPVANREEFLQLLDSVPMPVLIILAENAPPKSKAEMIAMAELEQVETVRLAGTLGISEEYHEAVTAVIEDFI
;
A
#
# COMPACT_ATOMS: atom_id res chain seq x y z
N ARG A 1 8.75 -6.47 11.25
CA ARG A 1 7.65 -7.00 10.40
C ARG A 1 7.06 -5.82 9.65
N HIS A 2 7.38 -5.65 8.36
CA HIS A 2 7.01 -4.44 7.60
C HIS A 2 5.85 -4.65 6.63
N VAL A 3 5.61 -5.90 6.20
CA VAL A 3 4.61 -6.23 5.16
C VAL A 3 3.53 -7.17 5.67
N TYR A 4 3.86 -8.10 6.57
CA TYR A 4 2.89 -8.97 7.24
C TYR A 4 3.10 -8.96 8.75
N VAL A 5 2.00 -8.95 9.51
CA VAL A 5 1.97 -9.04 10.97
C VAL A 5 1.53 -10.41 11.44
N ASP A 6 0.50 -11.00 10.84
CA ASP A 6 -0.08 -12.28 11.25
C ASP A 6 0.70 -13.45 10.65
N GLN A 7 1.46 -14.17 11.49
CA GLN A 7 2.22 -15.33 11.06
C GLN A 7 1.34 -16.51 10.63
N SER A 8 0.10 -16.60 11.12
CA SER A 8 -0.82 -17.67 10.72
C SER A 8 -1.21 -17.57 9.25
N LYS A 9 -1.13 -16.36 8.67
CA LYS A 9 -1.40 -16.08 7.26
C LYS A 9 -0.20 -16.40 6.35
N LEU A 10 1.00 -16.58 6.90
CA LEU A 10 2.22 -16.90 6.16
C LEU A 10 2.43 -18.41 6.03
N THR A 11 1.50 -19.09 5.37
CA THR A 11 1.60 -20.54 5.17
C THR A 11 2.73 -20.90 4.19
N PRO A 12 3.29 -22.12 4.24
CA PRO A 12 4.28 -22.56 3.26
C PRO A 12 3.80 -22.42 1.82
N GLU A 13 2.52 -22.72 1.57
CA GLU A 13 1.90 -22.61 0.25
C GLU A 13 1.86 -21.16 -0.22
N PHE A 14 1.46 -20.22 0.65
CA PHE A 14 1.45 -18.79 0.33
C PHE A 14 2.86 -18.27 0.01
N ILE A 15 3.85 -18.66 0.81
CA ILE A 15 5.25 -18.28 0.58
C ILE A 15 5.76 -18.85 -0.76
N ALA A 16 5.44 -20.12 -1.07
CA ALA A 16 5.80 -20.74 -2.33
C ALA A 16 5.20 -20.01 -3.54
N GLN A 17 3.91 -19.63 -3.46
CA GLN A 17 3.25 -18.84 -4.50
C GLN A 17 3.91 -17.47 -4.72
N LYS A 18 4.25 -16.75 -3.63
CA LYS A 18 4.98 -15.47 -3.73
C LYS A 18 6.36 -15.65 -4.38
N HIS A 19 7.06 -16.73 -4.04
CA HIS A 19 8.39 -17.03 -4.58
C HIS A 19 8.35 -17.38 -6.08
N GLU A 20 7.31 -18.10 -6.53
CA GLU A 20 7.13 -18.48 -7.93
C GLU A 20 7.15 -17.25 -8.86
N ILE A 21 6.47 -16.18 -8.47
CA ILE A 21 6.42 -14.93 -9.25
C ILE A 21 7.83 -14.35 -9.44
N THR A 22 8.64 -14.32 -8.37
CA THR A 22 10.01 -13.80 -8.42
C THR A 22 11.00 -14.68 -9.19
N SER A 23 10.59 -15.92 -9.51
CA SER A 23 11.41 -16.92 -10.21
C SER A 23 11.22 -16.91 -11.72
N LYS A 24 10.25 -16.15 -12.25
CA LYS A 24 10.02 -16.00 -13.70
C LYS A 24 11.11 -15.15 -14.36
N ASP A 25 11.39 -15.42 -15.63
CA ASP A 25 12.32 -14.62 -16.42
C ASP A 25 11.88 -13.15 -16.44
N GLY A 26 12.81 -12.25 -16.06
CA GLY A 26 12.54 -10.83 -15.92
C GLY A 26 11.73 -10.43 -14.67
N GLY A 27 11.30 -11.37 -13.83
CA GLY A 27 10.47 -11.11 -12.64
C GLY A 27 11.12 -10.22 -11.56
N ARG A 28 12.43 -9.96 -11.68
CA ARG A 28 13.21 -9.15 -10.73
C ARG A 28 13.32 -7.68 -11.10
N TYR A 29 13.08 -7.31 -12.37
CA TYR A 29 13.27 -5.93 -12.82
C TYR A 29 12.26 -4.97 -12.19
N ALA A 30 10.98 -5.35 -12.15
CA ALA A 30 9.94 -4.50 -11.56
C ALA A 30 10.15 -4.26 -10.05
N PRO A 31 10.43 -5.28 -9.21
CA PRO A 31 10.79 -5.06 -7.82
C PRO A 31 12.03 -4.16 -7.65
N ALA A 32 13.06 -4.33 -8.48
CA ALA A 32 14.25 -3.49 -8.44
C ALA A 32 13.93 -2.03 -8.75
N ALA A 33 13.17 -1.77 -9.82
CA ALA A 33 12.78 -0.43 -10.22
C ALA A 33 11.85 0.23 -9.16
N PHE A 34 10.97 -0.55 -8.53
CA PHE A 34 10.14 -0.10 -7.40
C PHE A 34 10.98 0.35 -6.20
N VAL A 35 11.94 -0.48 -5.74
CA VAL A 35 12.74 -0.12 -4.55
C VAL A 35 13.74 1.01 -4.80
N THR A 36 14.14 1.25 -6.05
CA THR A 36 15.01 2.39 -6.40
C THR A 36 14.22 3.65 -6.74
N GLY A 37 12.89 3.61 -6.72
CA GLY A 37 12.03 4.73 -7.14
C GLY A 37 12.11 5.04 -8.63
N ALA A 38 12.65 4.13 -9.45
CA ALA A 38 12.81 4.34 -10.89
C ALA A 38 11.47 4.33 -11.65
N ILE A 39 10.38 3.95 -10.98
CA ILE A 39 9.02 4.02 -11.51
C ILE A 39 8.20 5.18 -10.91
N ASP A 40 8.74 5.92 -9.93
CA ASP A 40 8.02 7.00 -9.27
C ASP A 40 7.98 8.22 -10.20
N PRO A 41 6.80 8.80 -10.50
CA PRO A 41 6.68 9.94 -11.41
C PRO A 41 7.07 11.28 -10.76
N VAL A 42 7.38 11.27 -9.47
CA VAL A 42 7.63 12.45 -8.64
C VAL A 42 8.87 12.21 -7.77
N ALA A 43 9.61 13.27 -7.47
CA ALA A 43 10.89 13.17 -6.76
C ALA A 43 10.75 13.28 -5.23
N ASN A 44 9.63 13.84 -4.75
CA ASN A 44 9.43 14.13 -3.34
C ASN A 44 7.95 14.18 -2.95
N ARG A 45 7.70 14.30 -1.63
CA ARG A 45 6.35 14.36 -1.05
C ARG A 45 5.52 15.54 -1.56
N GLU A 46 6.12 16.72 -1.71
CA GLU A 46 5.38 17.92 -2.10
C GLU A 46 4.82 17.79 -3.51
N GLU A 47 5.65 17.31 -4.45
CA GLU A 47 5.22 16.99 -5.82
C GLU A 47 4.13 15.91 -5.83
N PHE A 48 4.24 14.89 -4.99
CA PHE A 48 3.21 13.86 -4.86
C PHE A 48 1.88 14.42 -4.35
N LEU A 49 1.92 15.27 -3.31
CA LEU A 49 0.71 15.87 -2.73
C LEU A 49 0.04 16.83 -3.74
N GLN A 50 0.81 17.62 -4.49
CA GLN A 50 0.26 18.46 -5.56
C GLN A 50 -0.40 17.61 -6.66
N LEU A 51 0.22 16.49 -7.03
CA LEU A 51 -0.35 15.56 -8.01
C LEU A 51 -1.66 14.94 -7.49
N LEU A 52 -1.67 14.47 -6.24
CA LEU A 52 -2.87 13.90 -5.62
C LEU A 52 -3.96 14.96 -5.48
N ASP A 53 -3.61 16.18 -5.11
CA ASP A 53 -4.54 17.29 -4.95
C ASP A 53 -5.22 17.68 -6.29
N SER A 54 -4.51 17.49 -7.41
CA SER A 54 -5.04 17.77 -8.75
C SER A 54 -6.11 16.78 -9.23
N VAL A 55 -6.32 15.67 -8.51
CA VAL A 55 -7.29 14.64 -8.89
C VAL A 55 -8.73 15.14 -8.61
N PRO A 56 -9.62 15.24 -9.62
CA PRO A 56 -10.93 15.88 -9.48
C PRO A 56 -12.02 14.95 -8.92
N MET A 57 -11.64 13.94 -8.13
CA MET A 57 -12.56 12.93 -7.60
C MET A 57 -12.19 12.55 -6.16
N PRO A 58 -13.16 12.06 -5.37
CA PRO A 58 -12.87 11.55 -4.03
C PRO A 58 -11.82 10.44 -4.06
N VAL A 59 -10.96 10.43 -3.06
CA VAL A 59 -9.90 9.42 -2.90
C VAL A 59 -10.05 8.75 -1.54
N LEU A 60 -10.12 7.42 -1.52
CA LEU A 60 -10.07 6.64 -0.29
C LEU A 60 -8.63 6.24 0.02
N ILE A 61 -8.17 6.50 1.24
CA ILE A 61 -6.93 5.95 1.79
C ILE A 61 -7.25 5.04 2.98
N ILE A 62 -6.85 3.77 2.85
CA ILE A 62 -6.85 2.83 3.98
C ILE A 62 -5.48 2.89 4.67
N LEU A 63 -5.44 3.53 5.84
CA LEU A 63 -4.22 3.71 6.62
C LEU A 63 -4.01 2.51 7.55
N ALA A 64 -3.00 1.70 7.24
CA ALA A 64 -2.60 0.57 8.07
C ALA A 64 -1.90 1.04 9.36
N GLU A 65 -2.47 0.72 10.52
CA GLU A 65 -2.04 1.28 11.81
C GLU A 65 -0.57 0.96 12.18
N ASN A 66 -0.10 -0.23 11.79
CA ASN A 66 1.26 -0.70 12.07
C ASN A 66 2.20 -0.54 10.86
N ALA A 67 1.83 0.26 9.86
CA ALA A 67 2.71 0.57 8.73
C ALA A 67 4.09 1.10 9.22
N PRO A 68 5.19 0.81 8.48
CA PRO A 68 6.50 1.34 8.79
C PRO A 68 6.47 2.88 8.93
N PRO A 69 7.24 3.48 9.85
CA PRO A 69 7.12 4.90 10.19
C PRO A 69 7.18 5.85 8.99
N LYS A 70 8.07 5.58 8.02
CA LYS A 70 8.20 6.41 6.81
C LYS A 70 6.93 6.35 5.96
N SER A 71 6.45 5.15 5.62
CA SER A 71 5.22 4.97 4.83
C SER A 71 4.00 5.54 5.54
N LYS A 72 3.91 5.36 6.87
CA LYS A 72 2.82 5.92 7.68
C LYS A 72 2.82 7.46 7.65
N ALA A 73 3.99 8.09 7.67
CA ALA A 73 4.10 9.54 7.55
C ALA A 73 3.63 10.05 6.18
N GLU A 74 3.91 9.33 5.10
CA GLU A 74 3.34 9.65 3.77
C GLU A 74 1.81 9.52 3.77
N MET A 75 1.27 8.43 4.33
CA MET A 75 -0.19 8.22 4.43
C MET A 75 -0.90 9.31 5.22
N ILE A 76 -0.31 9.75 6.34
CA ILE A 76 -0.85 10.84 7.14
C ILE A 76 -0.81 12.14 6.35
N ALA A 77 0.26 12.43 5.61
CA ALA A 77 0.34 13.65 4.81
C ALA A 77 -0.72 13.70 3.70
N MET A 78 -1.00 12.56 3.06
CA MET A 78 -2.09 12.47 2.07
C MET A 78 -3.47 12.67 2.69
N ALA A 79 -3.68 12.18 3.92
CA ALA A 79 -4.96 12.26 4.64
C ALA A 79 -5.39 13.69 5.00
N GLU A 80 -4.50 14.68 4.92
CA GLU A 80 -4.81 16.09 5.18
C GLU A 80 -5.44 16.80 3.97
N LEU A 81 -5.49 16.16 2.79
CA LEU A 81 -6.10 16.72 1.59
C LEU A 81 -7.64 16.61 1.64
N GLU A 82 -8.36 17.63 1.20
CA GLU A 82 -9.83 17.75 1.38
C GLU A 82 -10.64 16.65 0.67
N GLN A 83 -10.18 16.19 -0.48
CA GLN A 83 -10.80 15.12 -1.27
C GLN A 83 -10.47 13.71 -0.75
N VAL A 84 -9.63 13.59 0.28
CA VAL A 84 -9.17 12.30 0.80
C VAL A 84 -10.02 11.87 2.00
N GLU A 85 -10.77 10.78 1.82
CA GLU A 85 -11.40 10.05 2.92
C GLU A 85 -10.42 9.01 3.48
N THR A 86 -10.26 8.98 4.80
CA THR A 86 -9.30 8.07 5.44
C THR A 86 -10.00 7.11 6.40
N VAL A 87 -9.77 5.80 6.19
CA VAL A 87 -10.18 4.74 7.11
C VAL A 87 -8.95 4.08 7.70
N ARG A 88 -8.94 3.87 9.01
CA ARG A 88 -7.84 3.21 9.72
C ARG A 88 -8.18 1.76 9.98
N LEU A 89 -7.28 0.85 9.62
CA LEU A 89 -7.43 -0.58 9.85
C LEU A 89 -6.14 -1.17 10.44
N ALA A 90 -6.29 -2.22 11.23
CA ALA A 90 -5.16 -3.00 11.73
C ALA A 90 -4.40 -3.64 10.56
N GLY A 91 -3.06 -3.67 10.65
CA GLY A 91 -2.21 -4.31 9.65
C GLY A 91 -0.93 -3.53 9.35
N THR A 92 -0.16 -4.01 8.37
CA THR A 92 1.03 -3.32 7.82
C THR A 92 0.83 -3.03 6.33
N LEU A 93 1.90 -2.98 5.52
CA LEU A 93 1.77 -2.66 4.09
C LEU A 93 1.05 -3.74 3.27
N GLY A 94 0.98 -4.98 3.76
CA GLY A 94 0.23 -6.09 3.14
C GLY A 94 -1.21 -6.24 3.63
N ILE A 95 -1.83 -5.17 4.14
CA ILE A 95 -3.16 -5.21 4.77
C ILE A 95 -4.26 -5.85 3.90
N SER A 96 -4.22 -5.66 2.58
CA SER A 96 -5.19 -6.26 1.65
C SER A 96 -5.08 -7.78 1.58
N GLU A 97 -3.90 -8.34 1.83
CA GLU A 97 -3.68 -9.78 1.82
C GLU A 97 -3.95 -10.41 3.19
N GLU A 98 -3.68 -9.67 4.28
CA GLU A 98 -3.90 -10.14 5.64
C GLU A 98 -5.36 -10.01 6.10
N TYR A 99 -6.03 -8.93 5.71
CA TYR A 99 -7.35 -8.52 6.19
C TYR A 99 -8.30 -8.17 5.02
N HIS A 100 -8.31 -9.01 3.99
CA HIS A 100 -9.08 -8.79 2.76
C HIS A 100 -10.56 -8.47 2.99
N GLU A 101 -11.23 -9.14 3.95
CA GLU A 101 -12.65 -8.89 4.27
C GLU A 101 -12.88 -7.46 4.76
N ALA A 102 -12.06 -6.98 5.70
CA ALA A 102 -12.17 -5.63 6.24
C ALA A 102 -11.84 -4.58 5.17
N VAL A 103 -10.82 -4.82 4.34
CA VAL A 103 -10.46 -3.93 3.23
C VAL A 103 -11.57 -3.89 2.18
N THR A 104 -12.18 -5.02 1.86
CA THR A 104 -13.27 -5.10 0.87
C THR A 104 -14.50 -4.33 1.34
N ALA A 105 -14.92 -4.52 2.59
CA ALA A 105 -16.06 -3.79 3.15
C ALA A 105 -15.88 -2.27 3.07
N VAL A 106 -14.67 -1.78 3.40
CA VAL A 106 -14.35 -0.33 3.32
C VAL A 106 -14.38 0.18 1.88
N ILE A 107 -13.90 -0.62 0.92
CA ILE A 107 -13.97 -0.26 -0.50
C ILE A 107 -15.42 -0.24 -0.98
N GLU A 108 -16.23 -1.23 -0.60
CA GLU A 108 -17.65 -1.33 -0.96
C GLU A 108 -18.48 -0.17 -0.42
N ASP A 109 -18.18 0.31 0.80
CA ASP A 109 -18.86 1.48 1.38
C ASP A 109 -18.50 2.79 0.67
N PHE A 110 -17.36 2.85 -0.03
CA PHE A 110 -16.86 4.05 -0.71
C PHE A 110 -17.30 4.19 -2.17
N ILE A 111 -17.55 3.07 -2.87
CA ILE A 111 -17.91 3.03 -4.31
C ILE A 111 -19.42 3.13 -4.55
#